data_AF-A0A662EXU6-F1
#
_entry.id   AF-A0A662EXU6-F1
#
_cell.length_a   1.000
_cell.length_b   1.000
_cell.length_c   1.000
_cell.angle_alpha   90.00
_cell.angle_beta   90.00
_cell.angle_gamma   90.00
#
_symmetry.space_group_name_H-M   'P 1'
#
loop_
_entity.id
_entity.type
_entity.pdbx_description
1 polymer ?
#
loop_
_entity_poly.entity_id
_entity_poly.type
_entity_poly.pdbx_seq_one_letter_code
_entity_poly.pdbx_strand_id
1 'polypeptide(L)'
;MATLDDVARFLGLSKRAVRSRINALGDMLEGYLRRGERNRLIFAGEAVAILRRLEELRQREGIPIRQAADRIRGELSEGADLYLYVKPEVKLALLQEVIREAYHERDQWREYALALQAVLPPELKWMTAVAPPVADDRRLN
;
A
#
# COMPACT_ATOMS: atom_id res chain seq x y z
N MET A 1 -0.51 4.87 -8.24
CA MET A 1 -0.57 6.34 -8.43
C MET A 1 -1.97 6.79 -8.07
N ALA A 2 -2.11 7.91 -7.34
CA ALA A 2 -3.41 8.40 -6.86
C ALA A 2 -3.72 9.79 -7.42
N THR A 3 -4.98 10.11 -7.72
CA THR A 3 -5.37 11.48 -8.08
C THR A 3 -5.66 12.32 -6.83
N LEU A 4 -5.77 13.64 -6.98
CA LEU A 4 -6.16 14.53 -5.88
C LEU A 4 -7.47 14.09 -5.20
N ASP A 5 -8.40 13.54 -5.96
CA ASP A 5 -9.70 13.10 -5.48
C ASP A 5 -9.57 11.81 -4.66
N ASP A 6 -8.70 10.90 -5.09
CA ASP A 6 -8.39 9.67 -4.37
C ASP A 6 -7.66 9.96 -3.06
N VAL A 7 -6.70 10.89 -3.08
CA VAL A 7 -5.96 11.32 -1.87
C VAL A 7 -6.89 12.01 -0.88
N ALA A 8 -7.80 12.87 -1.36
CA ALA A 8 -8.81 13.50 -0.53
C ALA A 8 -9.71 12.47 0.16
N ARG A 9 -10.19 11.48 -0.59
CA ARG A 9 -11.01 10.38 -0.05
C ARG A 9 -10.22 9.54 0.97
N PHE A 10 -8.98 9.19 0.64
CA PHE A 10 -8.12 8.36 1.48
C PHE A 10 -7.78 9.01 2.83
N LEU A 11 -7.54 10.32 2.83
CA LEU A 11 -7.22 11.07 4.05
C LEU A 11 -8.47 11.58 4.79
N GLY A 12 -9.68 11.39 4.24
CA GLY A 12 -10.91 11.96 4.79
C GLY A 12 -10.93 13.49 4.77
N LEU A 13 -10.22 14.11 3.83
CA LEU A 13 -10.03 15.56 3.73
C LEU A 13 -10.74 16.14 2.50
N SER A 14 -11.08 17.43 2.56
CA SER A 14 -11.56 18.14 1.37
C SER A 14 -10.42 18.39 0.38
N LYS A 15 -10.72 18.48 -0.93
CA LYS A 15 -9.72 18.79 -1.97
C LYS A 15 -8.94 20.08 -1.68
N ARG A 16 -9.59 21.09 -1.09
CA ARG A 16 -8.96 22.36 -0.67
C ARG A 16 -8.00 22.15 0.51
N ALA A 17 -8.37 21.30 1.46
CA ALA A 17 -7.52 20.95 2.59
C ALA A 17 -6.26 20.17 2.14
N VAL A 18 -6.38 19.29 1.14
CA VAL A 18 -5.24 18.60 0.52
C VAL A 18 -4.34 19.62 -0.20
N ARG A 19 -4.89 20.53 -1.01
CA ARG A 19 -4.10 21.60 -1.67
C ARG A 19 -3.34 22.49 -0.67
N SER A 20 -3.97 22.84 0.45
CA SER A 20 -3.31 23.61 1.51
C SER A 20 -2.08 22.90 2.08
N ARG A 21 -2.16 21.57 2.22
CA ARG A 21 -1.04 20.74 2.71
C ARG A 21 0.06 20.58 1.68
N ILE A 22 -0.31 20.43 0.41
CA ILE A 22 0.66 20.44 -0.69
C ILE A 22 1.42 21.76 -0.69
N ASN A 23 0.73 22.89 -0.54
CA ASN A 23 1.37 24.20 -0.48
C ASN A 23 2.27 24.37 0.76
N ALA A 24 1.95 23.72 1.88
CA ALA A 24 2.78 23.77 3.09
C ALA A 24 4.05 22.92 2.96
N LEU A 25 3.96 21.79 2.25
CA LEU A 25 5.10 20.91 1.97
C LEU A 25 5.97 21.47 0.82
N GLY A 26 5.37 22.18 -0.12
CA GLY A 26 6.04 22.88 -1.22
C GLY A 26 6.95 21.95 -2.03
N ASP A 27 8.20 22.36 -2.17
CA ASP A 27 9.27 21.74 -2.95
C ASP A 27 9.54 20.28 -2.56
N MET A 28 9.21 19.90 -1.32
CA MET A 28 9.37 18.52 -0.82
C MET A 28 8.54 17.50 -1.62
N LEU A 29 7.43 17.92 -2.20
CA LEU A 29 6.56 17.06 -3.00
C LEU A 29 6.85 17.14 -4.50
N GLU A 30 7.68 18.07 -4.98
CA GLU A 30 7.88 18.30 -6.43
C GLU A 30 8.44 17.06 -7.15
N GLY A 31 9.24 16.22 -6.49
CA GLY A 31 9.73 14.95 -7.04
C GLY A 31 8.68 13.82 -7.09
N TYR A 32 7.64 13.91 -6.26
CA TYR A 32 6.62 12.87 -6.07
C TYR A 32 5.26 13.25 -6.66
N LEU A 33 5.16 14.42 -7.29
CA LEU A 33 3.93 15.01 -7.77
C LEU A 33 4.08 15.33 -9.25
N ARG A 34 3.29 14.65 -10.09
CA ARG A 34 3.30 14.85 -11.54
C ARG A 34 2.00 15.47 -11.99
N ARG A 35 2.07 16.35 -12.99
CA ARG A 35 0.88 16.84 -13.69
C ARG A 35 0.52 15.84 -14.78
N GLY A 36 -0.64 15.19 -14.64
CA GLY A 36 -1.23 14.31 -15.63
C GLY A 36 -2.11 15.05 -16.63
N GLU A 37 -2.83 14.27 -17.45
CA GLU A 37 -3.75 14.80 -18.45
C GLU A 37 -4.79 15.77 -17.84
N ARG A 38 -5.13 16.82 -18.60
CA ARG A 38 -6.07 17.88 -18.19
C ARG A 38 -5.66 18.60 -16.90
N ASN A 39 -4.35 18.76 -16.67
CA ASN A 39 -3.79 19.46 -15.50
C ASN A 39 -4.19 18.84 -14.15
N ARG A 40 -4.43 17.52 -14.12
CA ARG A 40 -4.74 16.78 -12.90
C ARG A 40 -3.45 16.46 -12.14
N LEU A 41 -3.46 16.65 -10.82
CA LEU A 41 -2.33 16.29 -9.97
C LEU A 41 -2.36 14.78 -9.72
N ILE A 42 -1.28 14.10 -10.10
CA ILE A 42 -1.03 12.69 -9.87
C ILE A 42 0.03 12.57 -8.77
N PHE A 43 -0.31 11.85 -7.72
CA PHE A 43 0.51 11.61 -6.55
C PHE A 43 1.15 10.22 -6.65
N ALA A 44 2.48 10.18 -6.49
CA ALA A 44 3.19 8.93 -6.21
C ALA A 44 2.82 8.40 -4.81
N GLY A 45 3.08 7.12 -4.53
CA GLY A 45 2.68 6.51 -3.25
C GLY A 45 3.34 7.19 -2.06
N GLU A 46 4.58 7.62 -2.25
CA GLU A 46 5.42 8.36 -1.31
C GLU A 46 4.79 9.70 -0.94
N ALA A 47 4.23 10.43 -1.91
CA ALA A 47 3.52 11.69 -1.66
C ALA A 47 2.29 11.48 -0.76
N VAL A 48 1.56 10.39 -0.97
CA VAL A 48 0.38 10.05 -0.14
C VAL A 48 0.83 9.70 1.28
N ALA A 49 1.91 8.95 1.42
CA ALA A 49 2.47 8.58 2.72
C ALA A 49 2.99 9.80 3.51
N ILE A 50 3.67 10.73 2.83
CA ILE A 50 4.09 12.02 3.40
C ILE A 50 2.87 12.83 3.90
N LEU A 51 1.83 12.94 3.07
CA LEU A 51 0.62 13.68 3.43
C LEU A 51 -0.11 13.05 4.62
N ARG A 52 -0.14 11.71 4.68
CA ARG A 52 -0.67 10.98 5.83
C ARG A 52 0.13 11.25 7.10
N ARG A 53 1.47 11.20 7.02
CA ARG A 53 2.35 11.47 8.17
C ARG A 53 2.16 12.88 8.71
N LEU A 54 2.01 13.87 7.83
CA LEU A 54 1.68 15.24 8.21
C LEU A 54 0.36 15.32 8.97
N GLU A 55 -0.66 14.60 8.52
CA GLU A 55 -1.96 14.57 9.21
C GLU A 55 -1.86 13.88 10.58
N GLU A 56 -1.11 12.79 10.69
CA GLU A 56 -0.86 12.11 11.96
C GLU A 56 -0.16 13.02 12.98
N LEU A 57 0.88 13.76 12.56
CA LEU A 57 1.57 14.72 13.43
C LEU A 57 0.64 15.82 13.92
N ARG A 58 -0.16 16.38 13.01
CA ARG A 58 -1.17 17.39 13.34
C ARG A 58 -2.19 16.87 14.36
N GLN A 59 -2.69 15.65 14.16
CA GLN A 59 -3.72 15.07 15.04
C GLN A 59 -3.16 14.67 16.41
N ARG A 60 -1.95 14.10 16.46
CA ARG A 60 -1.33 13.62 17.70
C ARG A 60 -0.77 14.74 18.55
N GLU A 61 -0.10 15.70 17.93
CA GLU A 61 0.62 16.76 18.65
C GLU A 61 -0.18 18.08 18.71
N GLY A 62 -1.29 18.19 17.95
CA GLY A 62 -2.11 19.40 17.91
C GLY A 62 -1.43 20.60 17.22
N ILE A 63 -0.30 20.36 16.54
CA ILE A 63 0.52 21.42 15.95
C ILE A 63 -0.05 21.94 14.62
N PRO A 64 0.18 23.21 14.27
CA PRO A 64 -0.27 23.78 13.01
C PRO A 64 0.43 23.15 11.79
N ILE A 65 -0.27 23.14 10.65
CA ILE A 65 0.15 22.48 9.39
C ILE A 65 1.58 22.86 8.97
N ARG A 66 1.95 24.14 9.12
CA ARG A 66 3.29 24.62 8.76
C ARG A 66 4.38 24.06 9.67
N GLN A 67 4.15 24.03 10.99
CA GLN A 67 5.10 23.44 11.93
C GLN A 67 5.25 21.93 11.71
N ALA A 68 4.16 21.23 11.40
CA ALA A 68 4.21 19.82 11.04
C ALA A 68 5.04 19.60 9.75
N ALA A 69 4.89 20.46 8.75
CA ALA A 69 5.67 20.40 7.52
C ALA A 69 7.17 20.69 7.76
N ASP A 70 7.50 21.66 8.60
CA ASP A 70 8.89 21.99 8.94
C ASP A 70 9.58 20.84 9.70
N ARG A 71 8.84 20.16 10.60
CA ARG A 71 9.35 18.98 11.31
C ARG A 71 9.66 17.82 10.36
N ILE A 72 8.74 17.54 9.44
CA ILE A 72 8.96 16.51 8.40
C ILE A 72 10.14 16.88 7.49
N ARG A 73 10.31 18.18 7.17
CA ARG A 73 11.46 18.66 6.39
C ARG A 73 12.78 18.43 7.14
N GLY A 74 12.81 18.64 8.45
CA GLY A 74 13.95 18.31 9.30
C GLY A 74 14.28 16.82 9.27
N GLU A 75 13.28 15.96 9.43
CA GLU A 75 13.44 14.49 9.38
C GLU A 75 14.04 14.03 8.03
N LEU A 76 13.64 14.64 6.91
CA LEU A 76 14.19 14.33 5.59
C LEU A 76 15.63 14.81 5.37
N SER A 77 15.96 16.01 5.85
CA SER A 77 17.25 16.63 5.56
C SER A 77 18.40 16.00 6.33
N GLU A 78 18.12 15.36 7.47
CA GLU A 78 19.12 14.68 8.30
C GLU A 78 19.54 13.30 7.76
N GLY A 79 19.10 12.94 6.54
CA GLY A 79 19.46 11.66 5.93
C GLY A 79 18.82 10.46 6.61
N ALA A 80 17.74 10.68 7.37
CA ALA A 80 16.88 9.58 7.75
C ALA A 80 16.24 9.06 6.47
N ASP A 81 16.76 7.93 5.98
CA ASP A 81 16.07 7.08 5.03
C ASP A 81 14.63 6.96 5.52
N LEU A 82 13.72 7.65 4.84
CA LEU A 82 12.30 7.61 5.16
C LEU A 82 11.82 6.25 4.67
N TYR A 83 12.14 5.22 5.44
CA TYR A 83 11.19 4.17 5.75
C TYR A 83 9.98 4.89 6.33
N LEU A 84 9.13 5.40 5.44
CA LEU A 84 7.79 5.89 5.72
C LEU A 84 7.07 4.71 6.39
N TYR A 85 7.25 4.62 7.70
CA TYR A 85 6.47 3.78 8.59
C TYR A 85 5.06 4.34 8.50
N VAL A 86 4.34 3.93 7.45
CA VAL A 86 2.93 3.59 7.60
C VAL A 86 2.93 2.67 8.80
N LYS A 87 2.68 3.19 10.01
CA LYS A 87 2.40 2.34 11.15
C LYS A 87 1.21 1.52 10.69
N PRO A 88 1.36 0.24 10.36
CA PRO A 88 0.18 -0.58 10.30
C PRO A 88 -0.22 -0.66 11.77
N GLU A 89 -1.44 -0.28 12.14
CA GLU A 89 -1.96 -0.71 13.45
C GLU A 89 -1.90 -2.25 13.61
N VAL A 90 -1.62 -2.97 12.52
CA VAL A 90 -1.24 -4.38 12.49
C VAL A 90 0.24 -4.56 12.87
N LYS A 91 0.50 -5.19 14.02
CA LYS A 91 1.84 -5.62 14.41
C LYS A 91 2.45 -6.45 13.26
N LEU A 92 3.66 -6.12 12.82
CA LEU A 92 4.40 -6.90 11.80
C LEU A 92 4.42 -8.40 12.15
N ALA A 93 4.51 -8.73 13.44
CA ALA A 93 4.42 -10.09 13.94
C ALA A 93 3.09 -10.79 13.59
N LEU A 94 1.96 -10.07 13.65
CA LEU A 94 0.65 -10.63 13.28
C LEU A 94 0.56 -10.90 11.78
N LEU A 95 1.09 -10.00 10.96
CA LEU A 95 1.19 -10.20 9.50
C LEU A 95 2.07 -11.40 9.14
N GLN A 96 3.20 -11.56 9.81
CA GLN A 96 4.09 -12.72 9.64
C GLN A 96 3.39 -14.03 10.02
N GLU A 97 2.58 -14.02 11.08
CA GLU A 97 1.84 -15.20 11.50
C GLU A 97 0.74 -15.57 10.50
N VAL A 98 -0.04 -14.60 10.02
CA VAL A 98 -1.08 -14.83 9.00
C VAL A 98 -0.47 -15.35 7.70
N ILE A 99 0.67 -14.81 7.27
CA ILE A 99 1.39 -15.29 6.08
C ILE A 99 1.87 -16.73 6.28
N ARG A 100 2.38 -17.05 7.48
CA ARG A 100 2.84 -18.40 7.81
C ARG A 100 1.69 -19.40 7.78
N GLU A 101 0.55 -19.03 8.37
CA GLU A 101 -0.66 -19.85 8.37
C GLU A 101 -1.17 -20.10 6.95
N ALA A 102 -1.24 -19.06 6.12
CA ALA A 102 -1.64 -19.18 4.72
C ALA A 102 -0.69 -20.09 3.91
N TYR A 103 0.63 -20.02 4.16
CA TYR A 103 1.58 -20.94 3.53
C TYR A 103 1.39 -22.38 4.01
N HIS A 104 1.10 -22.57 5.29
CA HIS A 104 0.85 -23.90 5.85
C HIS A 104 -0.39 -24.53 5.23
N GLU A 105 -1.50 -23.79 5.15
CA GLU A 105 -2.73 -24.27 4.49
C GLU A 105 -2.49 -24.59 3.01
N ARG A 106 -1.80 -23.72 2.28
CA ARG A 106 -1.45 -23.98 0.87
C ARG A 106 -0.68 -25.28 0.72
N ASP A 107 0.31 -25.51 1.57
CA ASP A 107 1.17 -26.68 1.48
C ASP A 107 0.41 -27.95 1.85
N GLN A 108 -0.46 -27.90 2.86
CA GLN A 108 -1.40 -28.99 3.17
C GLN A 108 -2.32 -29.31 1.98
N TRP A 109 -2.94 -28.30 1.36
CA TRP A 109 -3.81 -28.50 0.19
C TRP A 109 -3.05 -29.08 -1.00
N ARG A 110 -1.77 -28.71 -1.18
CA ARG A 110 -0.91 -29.29 -2.20
C ARG A 110 -0.64 -30.78 -1.93
N GLU A 111 -0.33 -31.14 -0.69
CA GLU A 111 -0.13 -32.54 -0.32
C GLU A 111 -1.40 -33.38 -0.53
N TYR A 112 -2.56 -32.87 -0.10
CA TYR A 112 -3.84 -33.52 -0.37
C TYR A 112 -4.11 -33.70 -1.87
N ALA A 113 -3.85 -32.67 -2.67
CA ALA A 113 -4.00 -32.76 -4.11
C ALA A 113 -3.09 -33.84 -4.71
N LEU A 114 -1.82 -33.90 -4.32
CA LEU A 114 -0.89 -34.93 -4.79
C LEU A 114 -1.32 -36.34 -4.37
N ALA A 115 -1.78 -36.51 -3.13
CA ALA A 115 -2.29 -37.78 -2.63
C ALA A 115 -3.52 -38.24 -3.42
N LEU A 116 -4.47 -37.33 -3.69
CA LEU A 116 -5.64 -37.64 -4.51
C LEU A 116 -5.24 -38.00 -5.94
N GLN A 117 -4.30 -37.27 -6.55
CA GLN A 117 -3.79 -37.57 -7.89
C GLN A 117 -3.16 -38.97 -7.99
N ALA A 118 -2.46 -39.42 -6.95
CA ALA A 118 -1.84 -40.74 -6.92
C ALA A 118 -2.87 -41.89 -6.90
N VAL A 119 -4.06 -41.64 -6.35
CA VAL A 119 -5.13 -42.66 -6.20
C VAL A 119 -6.17 -42.57 -7.31
N LEU A 120 -6.12 -41.53 -8.17
CA LEU A 120 -7.09 -41.36 -9.25
C LEU A 120 -7.00 -42.51 -10.28
N PRO A 121 -8.15 -43.08 -10.66
CA PRO A 121 -8.21 -44.09 -11.71
C PRO A 121 -7.89 -43.44 -13.09
N PRO A 122 -7.36 -44.22 -14.05
CA PRO A 122 -6.83 -43.69 -15.31
C PRO A 122 -7.85 -42.89 -16.13
N GLU A 123 -9.15 -43.17 -16.00
CA GLU A 123 -10.24 -42.48 -16.69
C GLU A 123 -10.47 -41.05 -16.15
N LEU A 124 -10.01 -40.75 -14.94
CA LEU A 124 -10.18 -39.46 -14.26
C LEU A 124 -8.89 -38.63 -14.20
N LYS A 125 -7.78 -39.12 -14.77
CA LYS A 125 -6.50 -38.39 -14.80
C LYS A 125 -6.56 -37.05 -15.54
N TRP A 126 -7.53 -36.84 -16.42
CA TRP A 126 -7.73 -35.55 -17.09
C TRP A 126 -8.07 -34.41 -16.09
N MET A 127 -8.62 -34.74 -14.92
CA MET A 127 -8.98 -33.74 -13.90
C MET A 127 -7.75 -33.02 -13.31
N THR A 128 -6.57 -33.64 -13.37
CA THR A 128 -5.32 -33.02 -12.88
C THR A 128 -4.83 -31.88 -13.79
N ALA A 129 -5.36 -31.79 -15.01
CA ALA A 129 -5.07 -30.71 -15.94
C ALA A 129 -5.96 -29.46 -15.72
N VAL A 130 -6.92 -29.50 -14.78
CA VAL A 130 -7.97 -28.49 -14.63
C VAL A 130 -7.66 -27.42 -13.56
N ALA A 131 -6.68 -27.59 -12.65
CA ALA A 131 -6.35 -26.54 -11.66
C ALA A 131 -4.92 -26.54 -11.05
N PRO A 132 -4.27 -25.37 -10.86
CA PRO A 132 -4.46 -24.09 -11.55
C PRO A 132 -3.42 -23.86 -12.68
N PRO A 133 -3.71 -22.88 -13.57
CA PRO A 133 -2.86 -22.50 -14.67
C PRO A 133 -1.66 -21.70 -14.18
N VAL A 134 -0.70 -21.54 -15.08
CA VAL A 134 0.46 -20.64 -15.09
C VAL A 134 0.26 -19.34 -14.29
N ALA A 135 1.35 -18.80 -13.74
CA ALA A 135 1.47 -17.63 -12.87
C ALA A 135 0.78 -16.29 -13.30
N ASP A 136 0.01 -16.25 -14.38
CA ASP A 136 -0.60 -15.05 -14.97
C ASP A 136 -2.14 -15.16 -15.10
N ASP A 137 -2.80 -15.99 -14.27
CA ASP A 137 -4.26 -16.15 -14.31
C ASP A 137 -4.99 -14.90 -13.76
N ARG A 138 -5.58 -14.12 -14.67
CA ARG A 138 -6.26 -12.84 -14.44
C ARG A 138 -7.68 -12.95 -13.85
N ARG A 139 -8.13 -14.14 -13.46
CA ARG A 139 -9.45 -14.35 -12.83
C ARG A 139 -9.55 -13.88 -11.38
N LEU A 140 -8.44 -13.42 -10.81
CA LEU A 140 -8.36 -12.83 -9.46
C LEU A 140 -8.28 -11.28 -9.47
N ASN A 141 -8.60 -10.62 -10.58
CA ASN A 141 -8.73 -9.16 -10.66
C ASN A 141 -10.17 -8.68 -10.50
#